data_AF-A0AAX1U4Y0-F1
#
_entry.id   AF-A0AAX1U4Y0-F1
#
_cell.length_a   1.000
_cell.length_b   1.000
_cell.length_c   1.000
_cell.angle_alpha   90.00
_cell.angle_beta   90.00
_cell.angle_gamma   90.00
#
_symmetry.space_group_name_H-M   'P 1'
#
loop_
_entity.id
_entity.type
_entity.pdbx_description
1 polymer ?
#
loop_
_entity_poly.entity_id
_entity_poly.type
_entity_poly.pdbx_seq_one_letter_code
_entity_poly.pdbx_strand_id
1 'polypeptide(L)'
;MRTQEDAIIHDCFSFLEKSNKHTNLVMAAIYYRRNKRNAVDVVACAENPTRTVKVAFDPYKDTAVNQRVCNDNFQYLEEGYQILYMPIETHLSQWNDINNKSPEHKDGLQKYLHYCHQHGISKNLIDSLTASNITDIMPMLHEINCDYAIITSMDIEKISIVIGYNPNALLPYVVWECDVNRKYGYRNGSYCSTKKGAVNAFNSRCREHVDRTLNMKSSCLISRKEKGDHER
;
A
#
# COMPACT_ATOMS: atom_id res chain seq x y z
N MET A 1 23.48 -2.29 -0.28
CA MET A 1 23.24 -3.06 0.96
C MET A 1 21.85 -3.68 0.82
N ARG A 2 21.72 -5.01 0.83
CA ARG A 2 20.43 -5.70 0.66
C ARG A 2 19.63 -5.55 1.97
N THR A 3 18.36 -5.15 1.90
CA THR A 3 17.52 -5.02 3.10
C THR A 3 17.14 -6.42 3.64
N GLN A 4 16.65 -6.50 4.89
CA GLN A 4 16.12 -7.76 5.43
C GLN A 4 14.96 -8.29 4.58
N GLU A 5 14.12 -7.38 4.08
CA GLU A 5 12.98 -7.68 3.22
C GLU A 5 13.42 -8.30 1.89
N ASP A 6 14.43 -7.71 1.24
CA ASP A 6 15.01 -8.26 0.01
C ASP A 6 15.60 -9.67 0.22
N ALA A 7 16.17 -9.94 1.39
CA ALA A 7 16.69 -11.26 1.73
C ALA A 7 15.55 -12.28 1.87
N ILE A 8 14.46 -11.93 2.54
CA ILE A 8 13.27 -12.80 2.67
C ILE A 8 12.69 -13.12 1.30
N ILE A 9 12.50 -12.12 0.43
CA ILE A 9 12.00 -12.33 -0.93
C ILE A 9 12.89 -13.33 -1.66
N HIS A 10 14.21 -13.08 -1.66
CA HIS A 10 15.18 -13.94 -2.32
C HIS A 10 15.16 -15.39 -1.81
N ASP A 11 15.05 -15.58 -0.50
CA ASP A 11 15.04 -16.91 0.12
C ASP A 11 13.77 -17.68 -0.24
N CYS A 12 12.60 -17.02 -0.25
CA CYS A 12 11.34 -17.60 -0.70
C CYS A 12 11.43 -18.08 -2.16
N PHE A 13 11.96 -17.25 -3.07
CA PHE A 13 12.14 -17.64 -4.48
C PHE A 13 13.15 -18.80 -4.63
N SER A 14 14.27 -18.74 -3.90
CA SER A 14 15.29 -19.79 -3.93
C SER A 14 14.76 -21.14 -3.41
N PHE A 15 13.92 -21.10 -2.37
CA PHE A 15 13.27 -22.28 -1.81
C PHE A 15 12.26 -22.87 -2.80
N LEU A 16 11.45 -22.02 -3.44
CA LEU A 16 10.49 -22.44 -4.45
C LEU A 16 11.21 -23.07 -5.64
N GLU A 17 12.24 -22.44 -6.19
CA GLU A 17 12.98 -22.94 -7.36
C GLU A 17 13.58 -24.33 -7.12
N LYS A 18 14.19 -24.55 -5.94
CA LYS A 18 14.74 -25.87 -5.57
C LYS A 18 13.65 -26.95 -5.48
N SER A 19 12.47 -26.57 -5.02
CA SER A 19 11.31 -27.47 -4.90
C SER A 19 10.60 -27.71 -6.23
N ASN A 20 10.64 -26.74 -7.14
CA ASN A 20 9.84 -26.70 -8.35
C ASN A 20 10.32 -27.61 -9.48
N LYS A 21 11.42 -28.34 -9.31
CA LYS A 21 11.94 -29.30 -10.31
C LYS A 21 10.90 -30.33 -10.77
N HIS A 22 9.77 -30.47 -10.06
CA HIS A 22 8.69 -31.41 -10.37
C HIS A 22 7.26 -30.80 -10.35
N THR A 23 7.06 -29.49 -10.11
CA THR A 23 5.72 -28.98 -9.73
C THR A 23 5.19 -27.70 -10.39
N ASN A 24 5.76 -27.10 -11.45
CA ASN A 24 5.20 -25.91 -12.16
C ASN A 24 4.52 -24.84 -11.28
N LEU A 25 5.04 -24.55 -10.09
CA LEU A 25 4.54 -23.55 -9.16
C LEU A 25 5.20 -22.19 -9.44
N VAL A 26 4.45 -21.12 -9.24
CA VAL A 26 4.93 -19.73 -9.30
C VAL A 26 4.61 -19.01 -7.99
N MET A 27 5.43 -18.03 -7.61
CA MET A 27 5.21 -17.25 -6.40
C MET A 27 4.00 -16.32 -6.58
N ALA A 28 2.99 -16.46 -5.73
CA ALA A 28 1.77 -15.65 -5.75
C ALA A 28 1.81 -14.52 -4.72
N ALA A 29 2.36 -14.76 -3.54
CA ALA A 29 2.50 -13.71 -2.53
C ALA A 29 3.55 -14.09 -1.48
N ILE A 30 4.19 -13.09 -0.88
CA ILE A 30 5.02 -13.26 0.30
C ILE A 30 4.50 -12.31 1.37
N TYR A 31 4.16 -12.89 2.51
CA TYR A 31 3.74 -12.18 3.70
C TYR A 31 4.80 -12.32 4.78
N TYR A 32 5.02 -11.26 5.54
CA TYR A 32 5.91 -11.31 6.69
C TYR A 32 5.35 -10.56 7.89
N ARG A 33 5.77 -10.98 9.08
CA ARG A 33 5.46 -10.30 10.34
C ARG A 33 6.66 -10.38 11.25
N ARG A 34 6.96 -9.29 11.97
CA ARG A 34 7.89 -9.32 13.10
C ARG A 34 7.13 -9.66 14.37
N ASN A 35 7.56 -10.70 15.07
CA ASN A 35 6.98 -11.03 16.37
C ASN A 35 7.64 -10.21 17.50
N LYS A 36 7.10 -10.29 18.72
CA LYS A 36 7.57 -9.54 19.89
C LYS A 36 9.04 -9.81 20.27
N ARG A 37 9.63 -10.88 19.76
CA ARG A 37 11.04 -11.26 19.98
C ARG A 37 11.94 -10.85 18.81
N ASN A 38 11.44 -10.01 17.89
CA ASN A 38 12.08 -9.67 16.62
C ASN A 38 12.36 -10.88 15.70
N ALA A 39 11.77 -12.05 15.97
CA ALA A 39 11.83 -13.13 15.00
C ALA A 39 10.83 -12.84 13.87
N VAL A 40 11.22 -13.21 12.66
CA VAL A 40 10.41 -13.00 11.46
C VAL A 40 9.60 -14.26 11.21
N ASP A 41 8.29 -14.12 11.14
CA ASP A 41 7.40 -15.13 10.58
C ASP A 41 7.17 -14.81 9.11
N VAL A 42 7.33 -15.82 8.25
CA VAL A 42 7.13 -15.69 6.81
C VAL A 42 6.08 -16.69 6.36
N VAL A 43 5.19 -16.24 5.48
CA VAL A 43 4.28 -17.09 4.74
C VAL A 43 4.42 -16.74 3.26
N ALA A 44 5.03 -17.62 2.49
CA ALA A 44 5.05 -17.54 1.05
C ALA A 44 3.93 -18.42 0.49
N CYS A 45 3.10 -17.86 -0.39
CA CYS A 45 2.12 -18.63 -1.15
C CYS A 45 2.59 -18.79 -2.59
N ALA A 46 2.53 -20.01 -3.08
CA ALA A 46 2.78 -20.36 -4.48
C ALA A 46 1.54 -21.04 -5.07
N GLU A 47 1.35 -20.85 -6.37
CA GLU A 47 0.22 -21.42 -7.09
C GLU A 47 0.67 -22.07 -8.40
N ASN A 48 -0.13 -23.01 -8.89
CA ASN A 48 0.08 -23.57 -10.22
C ASN A 48 -0.84 -22.83 -11.20
N PRO A 49 -0.33 -22.09 -12.20
CA PRO A 49 -1.20 -21.34 -13.12
C PRO A 49 -2.18 -22.20 -13.93
N THR A 50 -1.91 -23.51 -14.04
CA THR A 50 -2.72 -24.46 -14.82
C THR A 50 -3.64 -25.32 -13.96
N ARG A 51 -3.52 -25.28 -12.63
CA ARG A 51 -4.29 -26.11 -11.70
C ARG A 51 -4.81 -25.24 -10.56
N THR A 52 -5.95 -25.60 -9.97
CA THR A 52 -6.51 -24.88 -8.81
C THR A 52 -5.78 -25.18 -7.50
N VAL A 53 -4.45 -25.37 -7.55
CA VAL A 53 -3.61 -25.69 -6.40
C VAL A 53 -2.87 -24.45 -5.96
N LYS A 54 -3.12 -24.01 -4.72
CA LYS A 54 -2.40 -22.95 -4.04
C LYS A 54 -1.87 -23.48 -2.71
N VAL A 55 -0.56 -23.35 -2.51
CA VAL A 55 0.15 -23.89 -1.35
C VAL A 55 0.88 -22.77 -0.62
N ALA A 56 1.05 -22.95 0.68
CA ALA A 56 1.81 -22.05 1.52
C ALA A 56 3.02 -22.76 2.12
N PHE A 57 4.09 -22.00 2.33
CA PHE A 57 5.30 -22.48 2.97
C PHE A 57 6.03 -21.36 3.71
N ASP A 58 6.88 -21.74 4.67
CA ASP A 58 7.84 -20.87 5.34
C ASP A 58 9.26 -21.37 4.98
N PRO A 59 10.08 -20.60 4.24
CA PRO A 59 11.38 -21.06 3.75
C PRO A 59 12.38 -21.35 4.89
N TYR A 60 12.08 -20.94 6.12
CA TYR A 60 12.95 -21.11 7.29
C TYR A 60 12.49 -22.24 8.22
N LYS A 61 11.28 -22.77 8.03
CA LYS A 61 10.70 -23.82 8.89
C LYS A 61 10.37 -25.09 8.12
N ASP A 62 10.01 -24.97 6.85
CA ASP A 62 9.56 -26.09 6.05
C ASP A 62 10.69 -26.74 5.28
N THR A 63 10.52 -28.02 4.96
CA THR A 63 11.45 -28.82 4.17
C THR A 63 10.99 -29.00 2.71
N ALA A 64 9.72 -28.68 2.42
CA ALA A 64 9.13 -28.72 1.08
C ALA A 64 7.93 -27.74 0.96
N VAL A 65 7.56 -27.37 -0.27
CA VAL A 65 6.50 -26.37 -0.56
C VAL A 65 5.07 -26.91 -0.41
N ASN A 66 4.86 -28.23 -0.43
CA ASN A 66 3.54 -28.87 -0.44
C ASN A 66 2.94 -29.11 0.96
N GLN A 67 3.43 -28.41 1.98
CA GLN A 67 3.09 -28.73 3.37
C GLN A 67 1.76 -28.14 3.82
N ARG A 68 1.29 -27.03 3.23
CA ARG A 68 0.09 -26.31 3.68
C ARG A 68 -0.74 -25.78 2.53
N VAL A 69 -2.06 -25.78 2.70
CA VAL A 69 -2.99 -25.03 1.84
C VAL A 69 -2.83 -23.54 2.17
N CYS A 70 -2.74 -22.68 1.16
CA CYS A 70 -2.72 -21.24 1.41
C CYS A 70 -4.12 -20.77 1.84
N ASN A 71 -4.20 -20.13 3.01
CA ASN A 71 -5.42 -19.49 3.48
C ASN A 71 -5.82 -18.30 2.59
N ASP A 72 -6.99 -17.70 2.88
CA ASP A 72 -7.36 -16.41 2.31
C ASP A 72 -6.26 -15.37 2.61
N ASN A 73 -5.83 -14.66 1.57
CA ASN A 73 -4.81 -13.62 1.65
C ASN A 73 -5.18 -12.54 2.69
N PHE A 74 -6.46 -12.22 2.82
CA PHE A 74 -6.94 -11.19 3.77
C PHE A 74 -6.84 -11.66 5.23
N GLN A 75 -6.93 -12.96 5.49
CA GLN A 75 -6.76 -13.51 6.83
C GLN A 75 -5.36 -13.21 7.39
N TYR A 76 -4.31 -13.43 6.59
CA TYR A 76 -2.93 -13.12 7.02
C TYR A 76 -2.77 -11.64 7.38
N LEU A 77 -3.42 -10.76 6.62
CA LEU A 77 -3.40 -9.32 6.92
C LEU A 77 -4.09 -9.00 8.24
N GLU A 78 -5.24 -9.63 8.55
CA GLU A 78 -5.91 -9.50 9.85
C GLU A 78 -5.01 -9.96 11.00
N GLU A 79 -4.32 -11.08 10.82
CA GLU A 79 -3.35 -11.65 11.77
C GLU A 79 -2.05 -10.82 11.92
N GLY A 80 -1.95 -9.69 11.22
CA GLY A 80 -0.87 -8.72 11.38
C GLY A 80 0.34 -8.99 10.50
N TYR A 81 0.22 -9.83 9.47
CA TYR A 81 1.21 -9.89 8.40
C TYR A 81 1.10 -8.68 7.48
N GLN A 82 2.22 -8.35 6.84
CA GLN A 82 2.33 -7.34 5.80
C GLN A 82 2.69 -8.01 4.48
N ILE A 83 2.22 -7.47 3.35
CA ILE A 83 2.61 -7.92 2.02
C ILE A 83 4.03 -7.42 1.75
N LEU A 84 4.92 -8.35 1.42
CA LEU A 84 6.29 -8.07 1.00
C LEU A 84 6.45 -8.14 -0.52
N TYR A 85 5.70 -9.06 -1.13
CA TYR A 85 5.71 -9.29 -2.56
C TYR A 85 4.34 -9.82 -3.00
N MET A 86 3.85 -9.31 -4.12
CA MET A 86 2.70 -9.83 -4.84
C MET A 86 2.81 -9.36 -6.31
N PRO A 87 2.76 -10.26 -7.29
CA PRO A 87 2.82 -9.89 -8.70
C PRO A 87 1.49 -9.30 -9.18
N ILE A 88 1.52 -8.61 -10.32
CA ILE A 88 0.35 -7.88 -10.84
C ILE A 88 -0.81 -8.82 -11.19
N GLU A 89 -0.51 -10.04 -11.62
CA GLU A 89 -1.48 -11.08 -11.95
C GLU A 89 -2.24 -11.55 -10.70
N THR A 90 -1.56 -11.65 -9.56
CA THR A 90 -2.22 -11.96 -8.29
C THR A 90 -3.07 -10.78 -7.83
N HIS A 91 -2.61 -9.53 -7.98
CA HIS A 91 -3.46 -8.36 -7.71
C HIS A 91 -4.73 -8.35 -8.57
N LEU A 92 -4.60 -8.65 -9.87
CA LEU A 92 -5.71 -8.80 -10.80
C LEU A 92 -6.74 -9.82 -10.30
N SER A 93 -6.30 -11.03 -9.93
CA SER A 93 -7.18 -12.07 -9.39
C SER A 93 -7.91 -11.57 -8.14
N GLN A 94 -7.19 -10.96 -7.20
CA GLN A 94 -7.77 -10.45 -5.96
C GLN A 94 -8.83 -9.38 -6.22
N TRP A 95 -8.61 -8.47 -7.17
CA TRP A 95 -9.57 -7.41 -7.49
C TRP A 95 -10.85 -7.99 -8.11
N ASN A 96 -10.73 -9.00 -8.97
CA ASN A 96 -11.88 -9.71 -9.50
C ASN A 96 -12.65 -10.45 -8.40
N ASP A 97 -11.96 -11.12 -7.49
CA ASP A 97 -12.58 -11.86 -6.39
C ASP A 97 -13.35 -10.94 -5.43
N ILE A 98 -12.75 -9.81 -5.04
CA ILE A 98 -13.40 -8.79 -4.19
C ILE A 98 -14.68 -8.26 -4.84
N ASN A 99 -14.67 -8.05 -6.15
CA ASN A 99 -15.82 -7.53 -6.88
C ASN A 99 -16.94 -8.58 -7.02
N ASN A 100 -16.57 -9.86 -7.12
CA ASN A 100 -17.53 -10.96 -7.25
C ASN A 100 -18.16 -11.35 -5.91
N LYS A 101 -17.38 -11.35 -4.83
CA LYS A 101 -17.82 -11.72 -3.49
C LYS A 101 -17.14 -10.82 -2.46
N SER A 102 -17.94 -10.23 -1.58
CA SER A 102 -17.40 -9.49 -0.44
C SER A 102 -16.53 -10.41 0.43
N PRO A 103 -15.25 -10.05 0.69
CA PRO A 103 -14.38 -10.84 1.55
C PRO A 103 -14.92 -10.98 2.97
N GLU A 104 -14.68 -12.14 3.58
CA GLU A 104 -15.09 -12.43 4.96
C GLU A 104 -14.23 -11.62 5.95
N HIS A 105 -12.93 -11.48 5.64
CA HIS A 105 -11.92 -10.76 6.40
C HIS A 105 -11.89 -9.26 6.02
N LYS A 106 -12.82 -8.48 6.58
CA LYS A 106 -13.02 -7.06 6.25
C LYS A 106 -11.84 -6.16 6.66
N ASP A 107 -11.23 -6.41 7.81
CA ASP A 107 -10.07 -5.62 8.26
C ASP A 107 -8.85 -5.96 7.40
N GLY A 108 -8.76 -7.22 6.96
CA GLY A 108 -7.75 -7.70 6.02
C GLY A 108 -7.88 -7.03 4.66
N LEU A 109 -9.11 -6.90 4.15
CA LEU A 109 -9.41 -6.15 2.94
C LEU A 109 -8.96 -4.69 3.05
N GLN A 110 -9.27 -3.99 4.16
CA GLN A 110 -8.84 -2.60 4.33
C GLN A 110 -7.32 -2.45 4.35
N LYS A 111 -6.60 -3.38 5.00
CA LYS A 111 -5.13 -3.44 4.95
C LYS A 111 -4.59 -3.68 3.54
N TYR A 112 -5.26 -4.53 2.76
CA TYR A 112 -4.90 -4.76 1.35
C TYR A 112 -5.12 -3.51 0.49
N LEU A 113 -6.28 -2.85 0.62
CA LEU A 113 -6.57 -1.61 -0.11
C LEU A 113 -5.57 -0.50 0.26
N HIS A 114 -5.20 -0.40 1.53
CA HIS A 114 -4.16 0.52 1.98
C HIS A 114 -2.80 0.19 1.36
N TYR A 115 -2.40 -1.09 1.34
CA TYR A 115 -1.19 -1.53 0.64
C TYR A 115 -1.22 -1.16 -0.84
N CYS A 116 -2.33 -1.40 -1.54
CA CYS A 116 -2.47 -1.02 -2.94
C CYS A 116 -2.30 0.49 -3.13
N HIS A 117 -2.90 1.31 -2.27
CA HIS A 117 -2.73 2.77 -2.31
C HIS A 117 -1.27 3.20 -2.05
N GLN A 118 -0.62 2.62 -1.03
CA GLN A 118 0.78 2.90 -0.68
C GLN A 118 1.76 2.60 -1.83
N HIS A 119 1.50 1.53 -2.56
CA HIS A 119 2.36 1.02 -3.63
C HIS A 119 1.89 1.45 -5.04
N GLY A 120 0.86 2.29 -5.15
CA GLY A 120 0.36 2.79 -6.43
C GLY A 120 -0.33 1.73 -7.30
N ILE A 121 -0.75 0.61 -6.72
CA ILE A 121 -1.51 -0.44 -7.40
C ILE A 121 -2.92 0.08 -7.59
N SER A 122 -3.27 0.43 -8.83
CA SER A 122 -4.56 1.02 -9.19
C SER A 122 -5.18 0.24 -10.34
N LYS A 123 -6.49 0.45 -10.59
CA LYS A 123 -7.17 -0.08 -11.79
C LYS A 123 -6.35 0.19 -13.05
N ASN A 124 -5.95 1.45 -13.24
CA ASN A 124 -5.22 1.88 -14.43
C ASN A 124 -3.86 1.16 -14.57
N LEU A 125 -3.15 0.92 -13.47
CA LEU A 125 -1.90 0.16 -13.49
C LEU A 125 -2.16 -1.29 -13.91
N ILE A 126 -3.14 -1.96 -13.28
CA ILE A 126 -3.45 -3.36 -13.58
C ILE A 126 -3.90 -3.50 -15.04
N ASP A 127 -4.88 -2.71 -15.47
CA ASP A 127 -5.39 -2.76 -16.85
C ASP A 127 -4.29 -2.53 -17.89
N SER A 128 -3.36 -1.60 -17.63
CA SER A 128 -2.24 -1.31 -18.54
C SER A 128 -1.25 -2.47 -18.65
N LEU A 129 -1.01 -3.20 -17.55
CA LEU A 129 -0.03 -4.28 -17.51
C LEU A 129 -0.63 -5.64 -17.91
N THR A 130 -1.94 -5.83 -17.77
CA THR A 130 -2.60 -7.12 -18.03
C THR A 130 -3.60 -7.07 -19.19
N ALA A 131 -3.73 -5.94 -19.89
CA ALA A 131 -4.73 -5.71 -20.94
C ALA A 131 -6.17 -6.09 -20.52
N SER A 132 -6.46 -5.91 -19.23
CA SER A 132 -7.76 -6.23 -18.62
C SER A 132 -8.66 -4.98 -18.54
N ASN A 133 -9.92 -5.16 -18.15
CA ASN A 133 -10.83 -4.06 -17.82
C ASN A 133 -11.57 -4.40 -16.54
N ILE A 134 -10.89 -4.23 -15.41
CA ILE A 134 -11.44 -4.60 -14.10
C ILE A 134 -12.33 -3.50 -13.50
N THR A 135 -12.96 -3.78 -12.36
CA THR A 135 -13.66 -2.75 -11.59
C THR A 135 -12.70 -2.07 -10.62
N ASP A 136 -12.85 -0.75 -10.43
CA ASP A 136 -12.05 -0.04 -9.43
C ASP A 136 -12.60 -0.29 -8.03
N ILE A 137 -11.79 -0.94 -7.18
CA ILE A 137 -12.15 -1.26 -5.79
C ILE A 137 -11.66 -0.19 -4.80
N MET A 138 -10.85 0.78 -5.23
CA MET A 138 -10.33 1.83 -4.35
C MET A 138 -11.39 2.67 -3.64
N PRO A 139 -12.57 2.94 -4.21
CA PRO A 139 -13.66 3.60 -3.48
C PRO A 139 -14.12 2.86 -2.22
N MET A 140 -13.76 1.58 -2.04
CA MET A 140 -14.05 0.79 -0.83
C MET A 140 -13.07 1.05 0.32
N LEU A 141 -11.98 1.80 0.08
CA LEU A 141 -10.98 2.11 1.11
C LEU A 141 -11.56 3.07 2.14
N HIS A 142 -11.61 2.64 3.39
CA HIS A 142 -12.00 3.43 4.54
C HIS A 142 -10.75 3.85 5.31
N GLU A 143 -10.25 5.04 5.00
CA GLU A 143 -9.03 5.56 5.61
C GLU A 143 -9.34 6.15 7.00
N ILE A 144 -8.68 5.65 8.04
CA ILE A 144 -8.86 6.07 9.43
C ILE A 144 -7.49 6.36 10.04
N ASN A 145 -7.36 7.50 10.71
CA ASN A 145 -6.18 7.85 11.50
C ASN A 145 -6.59 8.34 12.89
N CYS A 146 -6.08 7.70 13.96
CA CYS A 146 -6.41 8.03 15.36
C CYS A 146 -7.93 8.16 15.61
N ASP A 147 -8.72 7.22 15.08
CA ASP A 147 -10.20 7.21 15.12
C ASP A 147 -10.91 8.33 14.35
N TYR A 148 -10.18 9.12 13.55
CA TYR A 148 -10.76 10.06 12.60
C TYR A 148 -10.84 9.41 11.22
N ALA A 149 -12.05 9.30 10.67
CA ALA A 149 -12.25 8.91 9.28
C ALA A 149 -11.78 10.05 8.38
N ILE A 150 -10.94 9.75 7.38
CA ILE A 150 -10.54 10.74 6.38
C ILE A 150 -11.71 10.96 5.42
N ILE A 151 -12.25 12.18 5.43
CA ILE A 151 -13.46 12.53 4.69
C ILE A 151 -13.18 13.33 3.41
N THR A 152 -11.98 13.88 3.27
CA THR A 152 -11.51 14.52 2.04
C THR A 152 -10.00 14.65 2.06
N SER A 153 -9.39 14.69 0.87
CA SER A 153 -7.98 14.94 0.66
C SER A 153 -7.75 15.87 -0.53
N MET A 154 -6.58 16.49 -0.58
CA MET A 154 -6.05 17.17 -1.76
C MET A 154 -4.56 16.87 -1.88
N ASP A 155 -4.17 16.35 -3.03
CA ASP A 155 -2.79 16.04 -3.33
C ASP A 155 -2.12 17.23 -4.01
N ILE A 156 -0.95 17.63 -3.48
CA ILE A 156 -0.11 18.71 -3.98
C ILE A 156 1.30 18.12 -4.10
N GLU A 157 1.65 17.74 -5.33
CA GLU A 157 2.88 17.03 -5.68
C GLU A 157 3.11 15.74 -4.88
N LYS A 158 3.92 15.80 -3.82
CA LYS A 158 4.31 14.66 -2.98
C LYS A 158 3.57 14.63 -1.65
N ILE A 159 2.84 15.70 -1.33
CA ILE A 159 2.13 15.87 -0.06
C ILE A 159 0.64 15.77 -0.33
N SER A 160 -0.09 15.16 0.59
CA SER A 160 -1.54 15.22 0.66
C SER A 160 -1.96 15.95 1.92
N ILE A 161 -2.92 16.84 1.79
CA ILE A 161 -3.57 17.50 2.91
C ILE A 161 -4.93 16.85 3.06
N VAL A 162 -5.28 16.44 4.28
CA VAL A 162 -6.50 15.67 4.54
C VAL A 162 -7.31 16.27 5.66
N ILE A 163 -8.63 16.08 5.62
CA ILE A 163 -9.52 16.35 6.76
C ILE A 163 -9.98 15.01 7.33
N GLY A 164 -9.69 14.80 8.62
CA GLY A 164 -10.25 13.74 9.43
C GLY A 164 -11.49 14.21 10.19
N TYR A 165 -12.45 13.31 10.42
CA TYR A 165 -13.65 13.54 11.21
C TYR A 165 -13.89 12.41 12.23
N ASN A 166 -14.10 12.79 13.48
CA ASN A 166 -14.51 11.91 14.57
C ASN A 166 -15.63 12.58 15.38
N PRO A 167 -16.90 12.14 15.27
CA PRO A 167 -18.01 12.75 15.99
C PRO A 167 -17.91 12.61 17.52
N ASN A 168 -17.13 11.65 18.00
CA ASN A 168 -17.00 11.35 19.43
C ASN A 168 -15.84 12.11 20.09
N ALA A 169 -15.00 12.81 19.32
CA ALA A 169 -13.86 13.56 19.84
C ALA A 169 -14.28 14.96 20.33
N LEU A 170 -13.55 15.50 21.32
CA LEU A 170 -13.75 16.87 21.82
C LEU A 170 -13.56 17.92 20.71
N LEU A 171 -12.62 17.66 19.79
CA LEU A 171 -12.39 18.45 18.58
C LEU A 171 -12.71 17.56 17.38
N PRO A 172 -13.94 17.59 16.84
CA PRO A 172 -14.40 16.58 15.89
C PRO A 172 -13.69 16.57 14.55
N TYR A 173 -12.94 17.62 14.21
CA TYR A 173 -12.24 17.73 12.94
C TYR A 173 -10.74 17.90 13.16
N VAL A 174 -9.95 17.36 12.24
CA VAL A 174 -8.50 17.53 12.23
C VAL A 174 -8.00 17.67 10.81
N VAL A 175 -7.03 18.54 10.60
CA VAL A 175 -6.33 18.67 9.31
C VAL A 175 -4.92 18.12 9.48
N TRP A 176 -4.57 17.10 8.70
CA TRP A 176 -3.22 16.55 8.67
C TRP A 176 -2.54 16.80 7.32
N GLU A 177 -1.22 16.69 7.35
CA GLU A 177 -0.40 16.49 6.17
C GLU A 177 0.08 15.04 6.16
N CYS A 178 0.24 14.47 4.99
CA CYS A 178 0.83 13.16 4.81
C CYS A 178 1.47 13.09 3.41
N ASP A 179 2.15 12.00 3.09
CA ASP A 179 2.56 11.77 1.70
C ASP A 179 1.37 11.28 0.90
N VAL A 180 1.38 11.53 -0.42
CA VAL A 180 0.27 11.12 -1.31
C VAL A 180 -0.06 9.65 -1.17
N ASN A 181 0.95 8.81 -0.92
CA ASN A 181 0.78 7.37 -0.72
C ASN A 181 0.73 6.96 0.75
N ARG A 182 0.66 7.87 1.72
CA ARG A 182 0.59 7.59 3.17
C ARG A 182 1.78 6.80 3.76
N LYS A 183 2.88 6.65 3.03
CA LYS A 183 4.01 5.79 3.45
C LYS A 183 4.58 6.14 4.83
N TYR A 184 4.66 7.42 5.17
CA TYR A 184 5.21 7.89 6.45
C TYR A 184 4.12 8.37 7.42
N GLY A 185 2.87 7.98 7.19
CA GLY A 185 1.73 8.34 8.02
C GLY A 185 1.36 9.82 7.96
N TYR A 186 0.67 10.27 9.01
CA TYR A 186 0.12 11.62 9.12
C TYR A 186 0.93 12.47 10.10
N ARG A 187 1.12 13.74 9.74
CA ARG A 187 1.92 14.73 10.46
C ARG A 187 1.19 16.07 10.52
N ASN A 188 1.67 16.95 11.40
CA ASN A 188 1.20 18.34 11.50
C ASN A 188 -0.31 18.49 11.72
N GLY A 189 -0.87 17.78 12.70
CA GLY A 189 -2.31 17.80 13.00
C GLY A 189 -2.80 19.12 13.56
N SER A 190 -3.79 19.73 12.89
CA SER A 190 -4.50 20.93 13.34
C SER A 190 -5.94 20.57 13.69
N TYR A 191 -6.24 20.45 14.99
CA TYR A 191 -7.57 20.05 15.49
C TYR A 191 -8.52 21.24 15.55
N CYS A 192 -9.79 21.01 15.22
CA CYS A 192 -10.81 22.03 15.04
C CYS A 192 -12.14 21.56 15.67
N SER A 193 -12.81 22.45 16.40
CA SER A 193 -14.13 22.18 16.96
C SER A 193 -15.26 22.28 15.93
N THR A 194 -15.03 22.94 14.79
CA THR A 194 -16.06 23.18 13.77
C THR A 194 -15.58 22.79 12.37
N LYS A 195 -16.51 22.34 11.53
CA LYS A 195 -16.26 22.05 10.11
C LYS A 195 -15.69 23.27 9.37
N LYS A 196 -16.23 24.47 9.66
CA LYS A 196 -15.75 25.73 9.07
C LYS A 196 -14.28 26.01 9.43
N GLY A 197 -13.91 25.80 10.71
CA GLY A 197 -12.53 25.92 11.16
C GLY A 197 -11.60 24.96 10.42
N ALA A 198 -12.01 23.70 10.28
CA ALA A 198 -11.24 22.69 9.56
C ALA A 198 -11.06 23.04 8.08
N VAL A 199 -12.12 23.46 7.38
CA VAL A 199 -12.05 23.90 5.97
C VAL A 199 -11.13 25.11 5.79
N ASN A 200 -11.17 26.06 6.72
CA ASN A 200 -10.27 27.21 6.69
C ASN A 200 -8.80 26.79 6.86
N ALA A 201 -8.51 25.93 7.82
CA ALA A 201 -7.18 25.38 8.06
C ALA A 201 -6.67 24.57 6.85
N PHE A 202 -7.53 23.72 6.28
CA PHE A 202 -7.27 22.95 5.07
C PHE A 202 -6.90 23.88 3.90
N ASN A 203 -7.75 24.85 3.58
CA ASN A 203 -7.52 25.79 2.47
C ASN A 203 -6.25 26.63 2.67
N SER A 204 -5.98 27.06 3.91
CA SER A 204 -4.77 27.81 4.23
C SER A 204 -3.52 26.98 3.95
N ARG A 205 -3.53 25.72 4.37
CA ARG A 205 -2.42 24.79 4.18
C ARG A 205 -2.24 24.42 2.70
N CYS A 206 -3.33 24.24 1.96
CA CYS A 206 -3.25 24.01 0.51
C CYS A 206 -2.56 25.17 -0.21
N ARG A 207 -2.97 26.41 0.09
CA ARG A 207 -2.33 27.61 -0.50
C ARG A 207 -0.85 27.66 -0.18
N GLU A 208 -0.48 27.45 1.08
CA GLU A 208 0.92 27.46 1.50
C GLU A 208 1.78 26.45 0.73
N HIS A 209 1.30 25.21 0.53
CA HIS A 209 2.04 24.20 -0.23
C HIS A 209 2.06 24.48 -1.74
N VAL A 210 0.98 25.03 -2.30
CA VAL A 210 0.96 25.47 -3.71
C VAL A 210 1.96 26.60 -3.93
N ASP A 211 1.96 27.62 -3.08
CA ASP A 211 2.84 28.78 -3.20
C ASP A 211 4.32 28.37 -3.07
N ARG A 212 4.64 27.52 -2.09
CA ARG A 212 5.99 26.94 -1.96
C ARG A 212 6.40 26.18 -3.21
N THR A 213 5.50 25.34 -3.74
CA THR A 213 5.75 24.57 -4.96
C THR A 213 6.06 25.46 -6.15
N LEU A 214 5.25 26.51 -6.37
CA LEU A 214 5.44 27.45 -7.48
C LEU A 214 6.74 28.25 -7.31
N ASN A 215 7.06 28.71 -6.10
CA ASN A 215 8.29 29.44 -5.82
C ASN A 215 9.55 28.57 -6.02
N MET A 216 9.50 27.29 -5.61
CA MET A 216 10.60 26.35 -5.86
C MET A 216 10.81 26.07 -7.35
N LYS A 217 9.73 25.92 -8.13
CA LYS A 217 9.84 25.73 -9.58
C LYS A 217 10.43 26.95 -10.27
N SER A 218 9.96 28.15 -9.92
CA SER A 218 10.46 29.41 -10.48
C SER A 218 11.95 29.63 -10.19
N SER A 219 12.40 29.38 -8.95
CA SER A 219 13.82 29.50 -8.57
C SER A 219 14.72 28.49 -9.29
N CYS A 220 14.28 27.23 -9.43
CA CYS A 220 15.02 26.21 -10.18
C CYS A 220 15.20 26.59 -11.66
N LEU A 221 14.16 27.15 -12.29
CA LEU A 221 14.22 27.62 -13.68
C LEU A 221 15.21 28.77 -13.87
N ILE A 222 15.26 29.72 -12.93
CA ILE A 222 16.22 30.85 -12.96
C ILE A 222 17.66 30.32 -12.87
N SER A 223 17.94 29.44 -11.91
CA SER A 223 19.28 28.88 -11.71
C SER A 223 19.82 28.06 -12.90
N ARG A 224 18.93 27.45 -13.70
CA ARG A 224 19.29 26.71 -14.92
C ARG A 224 19.62 27.63 -16.09
N LYS A 225 18.95 28.79 -16.17
CA LYS A 225 19.22 29.81 -17.19
C LYS A 225 20.59 30.45 -16.97
N GLU A 226 20.92 30.79 -15.72
CA GLU A 226 22.22 31.37 -15.33
C GLU A 226 23.40 30.42 -15.59
N LYS A 227 23.23 29.10 -15.43
CA LYS A 227 24.28 28.12 -15.76
C LYS A 227 24.49 27.93 -17.27
N GLY A 228 23.43 28.01 -18.07
CA GLY A 228 23.53 27.88 -19.53
C GLY A 228 24.20 29.08 -20.21
N ASP A 229 24.17 30.25 -19.57
CA ASP A 229 24.81 31.48 -20.07
C ASP A 229 26.30 31.59 -19.67
N HIS A 230 26.79 30.75 -18.74
CA HIS A 230 28.21 30.68 -18.36
C HIS A 230 29.02 29.61 -19.10
N GLU A 231 28.38 28.80 -19.95
CA GLU A 231 29.03 27.77 -20.78
C GLU A 231 29.12 28.17 -22.28
N ARG A 232 28.93 29.46 -22.60
CA ARG A 232 29.06 30.02 -23.96
C ARG A 232 30.19 31.04 -24.09
#